data_AF-A0A1I0W538-F1
#
_entry.id   AF-A0A1I0W538-F1
#
_cell.length_a   1.000
_cell.length_b   1.000
_cell.length_c   1.000
_cell.angle_alpha   90.00
_cell.angle_beta   90.00
_cell.angle_gamma   90.00
#
_symmetry.space_group_name_H-M   'P 1'
#
loop_
_entity.id
_entity.type
_entity.pdbx_description
1 polymer ?
#
loop_
_entity_poly.entity_id
_entity_poly.type
_entity_poly.pdbx_seq_one_letter_code
_entity_poly.pdbx_strand_id
1 'polypeptide(L)'
;MGWLRDSRLLAALTVAYVVALGVVVTGPWGWELNRLTVDLYDRFRYDWPIAPHWVGPEHYGWLLNVVLFVPLGALAVVLTRAAWWWVVAAAALTSGLIELAQWEWLARVGDWHDVVANTLGALIGAVGVSLLRRRGSPPAGRPARPRRR
;
A
#
# COMPACT_ATOMS: atom_id res chain seq x y z
N MET A 1 -9.48 -9.43 -23.05
CA MET A 1 -9.90 -9.00 -21.70
C MET A 1 -9.53 -7.53 -21.47
N GLY A 2 -10.48 -6.62 -21.70
CA GLY A 2 -10.78 -5.42 -20.89
C GLY A 2 -9.72 -4.39 -20.45
N TRP A 3 -8.45 -4.42 -20.85
CA TRP A 3 -7.41 -3.56 -20.24
C TRP A 3 -7.60 -2.04 -20.39
N LEU A 4 -8.52 -1.59 -21.25
CA LEU A 4 -8.68 -0.18 -21.65
C LEU A 4 -10.06 0.43 -21.34
N ARG A 5 -10.91 -0.20 -20.52
CA ARG A 5 -12.11 0.45 -19.95
C ARG A 5 -11.71 0.96 -18.55
N ASP A 6 -11.21 2.15 -18.30
CA ASP A 6 -11.07 3.42 -19.01
C ASP A 6 -9.89 4.09 -18.28
N SER A 7 -8.75 4.39 -18.93
CA SER A 7 -7.53 4.83 -18.19
C SER A 7 -7.77 6.07 -17.32
N ARG A 8 -8.78 6.86 -17.70
CA ARG A 8 -9.29 8.01 -16.94
C ARG A 8 -9.99 7.59 -15.65
N LEU A 9 -10.81 6.54 -15.67
CA LEU A 9 -11.47 6.01 -14.49
C LEU A 9 -10.44 5.44 -13.50
N LEU A 10 -9.46 4.67 -13.98
CA LEU A 10 -8.40 4.15 -13.10
C LEU A 10 -7.60 5.30 -12.47
N ALA A 11 -7.23 6.31 -13.26
CA ALA A 11 -6.56 7.50 -12.75
C ALA A 11 -7.43 8.25 -11.71
N ALA A 12 -8.72 8.44 -11.99
CA ALA A 12 -9.65 9.11 -11.08
C ALA A 12 -9.83 8.32 -9.77
N LEU A 13 -9.97 6.99 -9.83
CA LEU A 13 -10.05 6.13 -8.66
C LEU A 13 -8.75 6.17 -7.85
N THR A 14 -7.59 6.16 -8.51
CA THR A 14 -6.30 6.32 -7.81
C THR A 14 -6.20 7.68 -7.14
N VAL A 15 -6.55 8.76 -7.82
CA VAL A 15 -6.54 10.10 -7.22
C VAL A 15 -7.47 10.17 -6.03
N ALA A 16 -8.71 9.69 -6.17
CA ALA A 16 -9.68 9.64 -5.07
C ALA A 16 -9.15 8.82 -3.88
N TYR A 17 -8.53 7.68 -4.14
CA TYR A 17 -7.91 6.83 -3.12
C TYR A 17 -6.70 7.50 -2.46
N VAL A 18 -5.80 8.13 -3.21
CA VAL A 18 -4.65 8.86 -2.65
C VAL A 18 -5.10 10.04 -1.79
N VAL A 19 -6.12 10.77 -2.23
CA VAL A 19 -6.72 11.86 -1.44
C VAL A 19 -7.35 11.30 -0.17
N ALA A 20 -8.15 10.23 -0.26
CA ALA A 20 -8.76 9.60 0.90
C ALA A 20 -7.70 9.09 1.90
N LEU A 21 -6.65 8.44 1.40
CA LEU A 21 -5.52 8.00 2.22
C LEU A 21 -4.83 9.19 2.90
N GLY A 22 -4.56 10.27 2.16
CA GLY A 22 -3.99 11.50 2.72
C GLY A 22 -4.85 12.08 3.83
N VAL A 23 -6.17 12.12 3.66
CA VAL A 23 -7.14 12.60 4.68
C VAL A 23 -7.15 11.69 5.90
N VAL A 24 -7.11 10.36 5.72
CA VAL A 24 -7.08 9.41 6.83
C VAL A 24 -5.80 9.56 7.64
N VAL A 25 -4.65 9.63 6.96
CA VAL A 25 -3.33 9.66 7.60
C VAL A 25 -3.04 10.99 8.28
N THR A 26 -3.41 12.11 7.65
CA THR A 26 -3.11 13.46 8.19
C THR A 26 -4.25 14.06 9.02
N GLY A 27 -5.46 13.53 8.92
CA GLY A 27 -6.62 14.08 9.61
C GLY A 27 -6.63 13.77 11.12
N PRO A 28 -7.42 14.52 11.91
CA PRO A 28 -7.43 14.46 13.38
C PRO A 28 -8.14 13.23 13.98
N TRP A 29 -8.25 12.12 13.23
CA TRP A 29 -8.99 10.90 13.55
C TRP A 29 -8.33 9.92 14.54
N GLY A 30 -7.44 10.39 15.41
CA GLY A 30 -6.56 9.48 16.17
C GLY A 30 -7.34 8.59 17.12
N TRP A 31 -8.36 9.16 17.76
CA TRP A 31 -9.28 8.45 18.64
C TRP A 31 -10.16 7.46 17.89
N GLU A 32 -10.66 7.83 16.72
CA GLU A 32 -11.54 7.01 15.89
C GLU A 32 -10.78 5.80 15.31
N LEU A 33 -9.55 6.02 14.82
CA LEU A 33 -8.70 4.94 14.30
C LEU A 33 -8.28 3.98 15.41
N ASN A 34 -7.98 4.49 16.61
CA ASN A 34 -7.71 3.65 17.77
C ASN A 34 -8.95 2.82 18.18
N ARG A 35 -10.13 3.45 18.22
CA ARG A 35 -11.39 2.72 18.49
C ARG A 35 -11.63 1.59 17.49
N LEU A 36 -11.47 1.87 16.20
CA LEU A 36 -11.57 0.83 15.16
C LEU A 36 -10.57 -0.31 15.41
N THR A 37 -9.34 0.03 15.78
CA THR A 37 -8.28 -0.94 16.06
C THR A 37 -8.65 -1.86 17.23
N VAL A 38 -9.15 -1.27 18.33
CA VAL A 38 -9.61 -2.02 19.51
C VAL A 38 -10.85 -2.87 19.18
N ASP A 39 -11.83 -2.33 18.44
CA ASP A 39 -13.04 -3.06 18.04
C ASP A 39 -12.71 -4.28 17.17
N LEU A 40 -11.73 -4.16 16.27
CA LEU A 40 -11.25 -5.29 15.46
C LEU A 40 -10.52 -6.30 16.32
N TYR A 41 -9.63 -5.84 17.22
CA TYR A 41 -8.95 -6.72 18.16
C TYR A 41 -9.95 -7.53 18.99
N ASP A 42 -10.93 -6.88 19.63
CA ASP A 42 -11.92 -7.55 20.46
C ASP A 42 -12.72 -8.58 19.66
N ARG A 43 -13.16 -8.21 18.46
CA ARG A 43 -13.89 -9.11 17.56
C ARG A 43 -13.07 -10.34 17.18
N PHE A 44 -11.80 -10.17 16.81
CA PHE A 44 -10.95 -11.28 16.35
C PHE A 44 -10.26 -12.05 17.49
N ARG A 45 -10.29 -11.52 18.71
CA ARG A 45 -9.75 -12.18 19.91
C ARG A 45 -10.81 -12.94 20.68
N TYR A 46 -12.03 -12.41 20.75
CA TYR A 46 -13.10 -12.93 21.61
C TYR A 46 -14.31 -13.46 20.82
N ASP A 47 -14.80 -12.75 19.80
CA ASP A 47 -15.98 -13.21 19.04
C ASP A 47 -15.61 -14.29 18.01
N TRP A 48 -14.50 -14.08 17.30
CA TRP A 48 -13.98 -14.96 16.26
C TRP A 48 -12.49 -15.21 16.53
N PRO A 49 -12.15 -16.11 17.48
CA PRO A 49 -10.82 -16.20 18.10
C PRO A 49 -9.76 -16.80 17.17
N ILE A 50 -9.44 -16.08 16.09
CA ILE A 50 -8.38 -16.40 15.12
C ILE A 50 -7.07 -15.71 15.47
N ALA A 51 -7.11 -14.70 16.34
CA ALA A 51 -5.93 -13.97 16.76
C ALA A 51 -5.10 -14.81 17.76
N PRO A 52 -3.80 -15.03 17.50
CA PRO A 52 -2.90 -15.61 18.49
C PRO A 52 -2.85 -14.77 19.78
N HIS A 53 -2.57 -15.41 20.91
CA HIS A 53 -2.56 -14.76 22.23
C HIS A 53 -1.51 -13.66 22.40
N TRP A 54 -0.45 -13.64 21.57
CA TRP A 54 0.59 -12.62 21.59
C TRP A 54 0.24 -11.37 20.77
N VAL A 55 -0.83 -11.41 19.97
CA VAL A 55 -1.29 -10.27 19.17
C VAL A 55 -2.11 -9.35 20.07
N GLY A 56 -1.61 -8.15 20.31
CA GLY A 56 -2.32 -7.05 20.97
C GLY A 56 -2.97 -6.06 19.97
N PRO A 57 -3.76 -5.09 20.46
CA PRO A 57 -4.43 -4.09 19.63
C PRO A 57 -3.49 -3.31 18.70
N GLU A 58 -2.29 -2.95 19.16
CA GLU A 58 -1.28 -2.23 18.37
C GLU A 58 -0.89 -2.94 17.06
N HIS A 59 -0.92 -4.28 17.06
CA HIS A 59 -0.63 -5.09 15.87
C HIS A 59 -1.71 -4.93 14.80
N TYR A 60 -2.96 -4.67 15.19
CA TYR A 60 -4.06 -4.39 14.25
C TYR A 60 -3.87 -3.03 13.59
N GLY A 61 -3.47 -2.01 14.34
CA GLY A 61 -3.14 -0.70 13.79
C GLY A 61 -2.02 -0.79 12.75
N TRP A 62 -0.95 -1.50 13.10
CA TRP A 62 0.17 -1.78 12.19
C TRP A 62 -0.28 -2.53 10.92
N LEU A 63 -1.09 -3.58 11.06
CA LEU A 63 -1.62 -4.34 9.93
C LEU A 63 -2.53 -3.50 9.02
N LEU A 64 -3.38 -2.64 9.60
CA LEU A 64 -4.23 -1.73 8.85
C LEU A 64 -3.40 -0.76 8.00
N ASN A 65 -2.31 -0.23 8.54
CA ASN A 65 -1.37 0.61 7.79
C ASN A 65 -0.73 -0.16 6.62
N VAL A 66 -0.28 -1.40 6.83
CA VAL A 66 0.20 -2.27 5.74
C VAL A 66 -0.88 -2.44 4.66
N VAL A 67 -2.10 -2.82 5.05
CA VAL A 67 -3.23 -3.03 4.13
C VAL A 67 -3.56 -1.76 3.35
N LEU A 68 -3.57 -0.61 4.02
CA LEU A 68 -3.83 0.68 3.39
C LEU A 68 -2.76 1.05 2.37
N PHE A 69 -1.52 0.60 2.47
CA PHE A 69 -0.46 0.94 1.52
C PHE A 69 -0.24 -0.09 0.40
N VAL A 70 -0.81 -1.31 0.50
CA VAL A 70 -0.74 -2.31 -0.58
C VAL A 70 -1.32 -1.79 -1.90
N PRO A 71 -2.55 -1.24 -1.96
CA PRO A 71 -3.09 -0.72 -3.21
C PRO A 71 -2.28 0.48 -3.72
N LEU A 72 -1.77 1.34 -2.83
CA LEU A 72 -0.92 2.47 -3.21
C LEU A 72 0.33 2.01 -3.95
N GLY A 73 1.09 1.05 -3.40
CA GLY A 73 2.28 0.51 -4.04
C GLY A 73 1.98 -0.17 -5.39
N ALA A 74 0.88 -0.91 -5.45
CA ALA A 74 0.41 -1.55 -6.68
C ALA A 74 0.08 -0.50 -7.77
N LEU A 75 -0.76 0.48 -7.44
CA LEU A 75 -1.21 1.54 -8.35
C LEU A 75 -0.04 2.42 -8.81
N ALA A 76 0.90 2.74 -7.91
CA ALA A 76 2.09 3.50 -8.26
C ALA A 76 2.92 2.80 -9.34
N VAL A 77 3.16 1.48 -9.23
CA VAL A 77 3.86 0.70 -10.27
C VAL A 77 3.05 0.67 -11.57
N VAL A 78 1.73 0.48 -11.51
CA VAL A 78 0.88 0.42 -12.71
C VAL A 78 0.91 1.73 -13.48
N LEU A 79 0.77 2.86 -12.78
CA LEU A 79 0.60 4.18 -13.39
C LEU A 79 1.92 4.80 -13.83
N THR A 80 2.95 4.76 -12.98
CA THR A 80 4.26 5.36 -13.30
C THR A 80 5.10 4.45 -14.18
N ARG A 81 4.79 3.15 -14.21
CA ARG A 81 5.62 2.09 -14.83
C ARG A 81 7.04 2.02 -14.23
N ALA A 82 7.30 2.70 -13.12
CA ALA A 82 8.57 2.67 -12.42
C ALA A 82 8.89 1.26 -11.90
N ALA A 83 10.17 1.00 -11.66
CA ALA A 83 10.58 -0.21 -10.98
C ALA A 83 10.08 -0.21 -9.53
N TRP A 84 9.75 -1.40 -9.01
CA TRP A 84 9.16 -1.54 -7.67
C TRP A 84 10.01 -0.91 -6.57
N TRP A 85 11.35 -0.97 -6.67
CA TRP A 85 12.24 -0.39 -5.66
C TRP A 85 12.15 1.13 -5.58
N TRP A 86 11.89 1.82 -6.71
CA TRP A 86 11.68 3.27 -6.70
C TRP A 86 10.36 3.64 -6.03
N VAL A 87 9.31 2.85 -6.24
CA VAL A 87 8.02 3.04 -5.55
C VAL A 87 8.17 2.83 -4.05
N VAL A 88 8.91 1.79 -3.63
CA VAL A 88 9.18 1.51 -2.21
C VAL A 88 9.99 2.63 -1.57
N ALA A 89 11.04 3.11 -2.24
CA ALA A 89 11.83 4.24 -1.74
C ALA A 89 10.99 5.52 -1.60
N ALA A 90 10.15 5.83 -2.59
CA ALA A 90 9.26 6.98 -2.53
C ALA A 90 8.21 6.85 -1.40
N ALA A 91 7.67 5.65 -1.17
CA ALA A 91 6.74 5.39 -0.08
C ALA A 91 7.41 5.57 1.29
N ALA A 92 8.62 5.03 1.48
CA ALA A 92 9.39 5.20 2.71
C ALA A 92 9.69 6.68 3.00
N LEU A 93 10.16 7.42 1.99
CA LEU A 93 10.44 8.86 2.10
C LEU A 93 9.16 9.65 2.43
N THR A 94 8.07 9.39 1.72
CA THR A 94 6.80 10.11 1.95
C THR A 94 6.26 9.80 3.34
N SER A 95 6.33 8.54 3.77
CA SER A 95 5.88 8.14 5.11
C SER A 95 6.74 8.78 6.21
N GLY A 96 8.06 8.87 6.02
CA GLY A 96 8.94 9.58 6.95
C GLY A 96 8.66 11.09 7.02
N LEU A 97 8.30 11.71 5.90
CA LEU A 97 7.91 13.13 5.88
C LEU A 97 6.56 13.37 6.58
N ILE A 98 5.60 12.45 6.41
CA ILE A 98 4.32 12.49 7.12
C ILE A 98 4.54 12.38 8.63
N GLU A 99 5.34 11.41 9.04
CA GLU A 99 5.72 11.18 10.43
C GLU A 99 6.37 12.43 11.05
N LEU A 100 7.33 13.05 10.35
CA LEU A 100 7.96 14.29 10.78
C LEU A 100 6.93 15.44 10.91
N ALA A 101 6.02 15.58 9.96
CA ALA A 101 4.96 16.58 10.01
C ALA A 101 3.98 16.32 11.17
N GLN A 102 3.70 15.06 11.49
CA GLN A 102 2.82 14.69 12.60
C GLN A 102 3.43 15.00 13.96
N TRP A 103 4.73 14.75 14.10
CA TRP A 103 5.49 15.12 15.30
C TRP A 103 5.52 16.64 15.47
N GLU A 104 5.94 17.38 14.46
CA GLU A 104 6.18 18.83 14.57
C GLU A 104 4.89 19.66 14.65
N TRP A 105 3.84 19.27 13.93
CA TRP A 105 2.67 20.14 13.72
C TRP A 105 1.34 19.58 14.20
N LEU A 106 1.23 18.27 14.44
CA LEU A 106 -0.05 17.64 14.79
C LEU A 106 -0.10 17.11 16.23
N ALA A 107 0.95 17.34 17.02
CA ALA A 107 1.07 16.88 18.41
C ALA A 107 0.67 15.40 18.61
N ARG A 108 0.90 14.59 17.57
CA ARG A 108 0.72 13.14 17.62
C ARG A 108 2.02 12.51 18.01
N VAL A 109 1.93 11.44 18.81
CA VAL A 109 3.04 10.52 18.98
C VAL A 109 3.18 9.80 17.64
N GLY A 110 4.04 10.36 16.78
CA GLY A 110 4.52 9.64 15.62
C GLY A 110 5.23 8.36 16.10
N ASP A 111 4.99 7.27 15.37
CA ASP A 111 5.67 6.01 15.62
C ASP A 111 6.43 5.57 14.37
N TRP A 112 7.73 5.30 14.50
CA TRP A 112 8.57 4.72 13.46
C TRP A 112 7.97 3.41 12.90
N HIS A 113 7.15 2.71 13.71
CA HIS A 113 6.39 1.55 13.29
C HIS A 113 5.44 1.84 12.10
N ASP A 114 4.90 3.06 11.98
CA ASP A 114 4.03 3.45 10.87
C ASP A 114 4.80 3.59 9.56
N VAL A 115 6.00 4.18 9.60
CA VAL A 115 6.89 4.25 8.42
C VAL A 115 7.21 2.85 7.91
N VAL A 116 7.49 1.91 8.81
CA VAL A 116 7.76 0.52 8.47
C VAL A 116 6.52 -0.16 7.88
N ALA A 117 5.35 -0.01 8.50
CA ALA A 117 4.09 -0.60 8.03
C ALA A 117 3.73 -0.12 6.61
N ASN A 118 3.77 1.20 6.40
CA ASN A 118 3.45 1.84 5.14
C ASN A 118 4.41 1.40 4.02
N THR A 119 5.71 1.34 4.35
CA THR A 119 6.75 0.87 3.42
C THR A 119 6.55 -0.60 3.05
N LEU A 120 6.19 -1.44 4.04
CA LEU A 120 5.92 -2.87 3.81
C LEU A 120 4.68 -3.06 2.92
N GLY A 121 3.60 -2.32 3.18
CA GLY A 121 2.41 -2.33 2.33
C GLY A 121 2.75 -1.97 0.89
N ALA A 122 3.47 -0.85 0.69
CA ALA A 122 3.90 -0.41 -0.63
C ALA A 122 4.79 -1.45 -1.33
N LEU A 123 5.70 -2.11 -0.60
CA LEU A 123 6.54 -3.20 -1.10
C LEU A 123 5.70 -4.38 -1.59
N ILE A 124 4.76 -4.86 -0.78
CA ILE A 124 3.88 -5.99 -1.13
C ILE A 124 3.11 -5.68 -2.41
N GLY A 125 2.49 -4.50 -2.49
CA GLY A 125 1.74 -4.07 -3.67
C GLY A 125 2.61 -3.94 -4.92
N ALA A 126 3.74 -3.25 -4.80
CA ALA A 126 4.65 -2.97 -5.90
C ALA A 126 5.29 -4.25 -6.47
N VAL A 127 5.73 -5.16 -5.59
CA VAL A 127 6.29 -6.46 -5.98
C VAL A 127 5.21 -7.35 -6.57
N GLY A 128 4.03 -7.44 -5.94
CA GLY A 128 2.91 -8.25 -6.42
C GLY A 128 2.55 -7.93 -7.88
N VAL A 129 2.31 -6.64 -8.18
CA VAL A 129 2.04 -6.20 -9.57
C VAL A 129 3.22 -6.45 -10.49
N SER A 130 4.45 -6.18 -10.03
CA SER A 130 5.64 -6.39 -10.85
C SER A 130 5.83 -7.85 -11.27
N LEU A 131 5.56 -8.79 -10.36
CA LEU A 131 5.60 -10.22 -10.63
C LEU A 131 4.50 -10.64 -11.62
N LEU A 132 3.28 -10.13 -11.44
CA LEU A 132 2.17 -10.39 -12.35
C LEU A 132 2.45 -9.89 -13.78
N ARG A 133 3.04 -8.70 -13.92
CA ARG A 133 3.44 -8.13 -15.22
C ARG A 133 4.50 -8.98 -15.91
N ARG A 134 5.47 -9.53 -15.17
CA ARG A 134 6.52 -10.42 -15.72
C ARG A 134 5.93 -11.71 -16.28
N ARG A 135 4.91 -12.28 -15.61
CA ARG A 135 4.24 -13.51 -16.06
C ARG A 135 3.37 -13.30 -17.30
N GLY A 136 2.87 -12.08 -17.52
CA GLY A 136 2.01 -11.74 -18.65
C GLY A 136 2.74 -11.34 -19.95
N SER A 137 4.06 -11.14 -19.91
CA SER A 137 4.85 -10.85 -21.12
C SER A 137 5.07 -12.13 -21.93
N PRO A 138 4.58 -12.22 -23.19
CA PRO A 138 4.89 -13.36 -24.06
C PRO A 138 6.41 -13.49 -24.21
N PRO A 139 6.97 -14.72 -24.30
CA PRO A 139 8.39 -14.89 -24.56
C PRO A 139 8.75 -14.11 -25.83
N ALA A 140 9.74 -13.22 -25.72
CA ALA A 140 10.21 -12.42 -26.85
C ALA A 140 10.41 -13.34 -28.06
N GLY A 141 9.66 -13.07 -29.13
CA GLY A 141 9.59 -13.93 -30.30
C GLY A 141 10.98 -14.32 -30.78
N ARG A 142 11.20 -15.63 -30.95
CA ARG A 142 12.38 -16.19 -31.61
C ARG A 142 12.70 -15.34 -32.84
N PRO A 143 13.94 -14.82 -33.01
CA PRO A 143 14.30 -14.11 -34.22
C PRO A 143 14.04 -15.01 -35.43
N ALA A 144 13.23 -14.51 -36.38
CA ALA A 144 12.94 -15.22 -37.61
C ALA A 144 14.26 -15.54 -38.31
N ARG A 145 14.59 -16.83 -38.41
CA ARG A 145 15.78 -17.28 -39.15
C ARG A 145 15.68 -16.73 -40.58
N PRO A 146 16.73 -16.09 -41.12
CA PRO A 146 16.73 -15.67 -42.51
C PRO A 146 16.62 -16.92 -43.39
N ARG A 147 15.58 -17.00 -44.21
CA ARG A 147 15.52 -17.98 -45.31
C ARG A 147 16.62 -17.59 -46.29
N ARG A 148 17.74 -18.32 -46.26
CA ARG A 148 18.73 -18.29 -47.35
C ARG A 148 18.05 -18.86 -48.60
N ARG A 149 18.01 -18.06 -49.66
CA ARG A 149 17.76 -18.50 -51.03
C ARG A 149 19.09 -18.81 -51.69
#